data_AF-A0A6V8KTA7-F1
#
_entry.id   AF-A0A6V8KTA7-F1
#
_cell.length_a   1.000
_cell.length_b   1.000
_cell.length_c   1.000
_cell.angle_alpha   90.00
_cell.angle_beta   90.00
_cell.angle_gamma   90.00
#
_symmetry.space_group_name_H-M   'P 1'
#
loop_
_entity.id
_entity.type
_entity.pdbx_description
1 polymer ?
#
loop_
_entity_poly.entity_id
_entity_poly.type
_entity_poly.pdbx_seq_one_letter_code
_entity_poly.pdbx_strand_id
1 'polypeptide(L)'
;MRVLFFAALLVIASTPAPAIAAAPMTYASFRVVRATPGTPGAPQIALPRGYTRVAGSQHQVASRAEFYAFVKGPRSARVKVSVRWPGVPVAAVVAGNRRLAVAVDPDDPWRITFTLAVTASSAGAAQATLQVFSHPSGKTASGVYWRIEHNDPDRAAGYWARVKWPAAEVKAATNFMVAAEAILQDSGLAAAARRRGHFFALMGFETNNLLHPDNPPHWHLSYYPGRTFGAPKAHVPHLLLDEQGRITQNGMDIQGQGRSTFATGAPARIHDAAGDLVVTLTIRPGGGLDIQAPGGPRYSIVADDDRFDRAVRVYRDGRAWRWIAHHDAARLGGLVTTVLGATSPVTVYRYDRLTGIIESVQHNSPA
;
A
#
# COMPACT_ATOMS: atom_id res chain seq x y z
N MET A 1 -28.98 -84.01 -24.47
CA MET A 1 -28.13 -84.00 -23.26
C MET A 1 -26.77 -83.42 -23.64
N ARG A 2 -26.53 -82.12 -23.43
CA ARG A 2 -25.21 -81.49 -23.62
C ARG A 2 -24.97 -80.55 -22.44
N VAL A 3 -23.84 -80.80 -21.78
CA VAL A 3 -23.41 -80.22 -20.50
C VAL A 3 -22.91 -78.79 -20.72
N LEU A 4 -23.39 -77.83 -19.92
CA LEU A 4 -22.87 -76.46 -19.87
C LEU A 4 -21.65 -76.40 -18.94
N PHE A 5 -20.52 -75.93 -19.46
CA PHE A 5 -19.35 -75.51 -18.68
C PHE A 5 -19.51 -74.04 -18.30
N PHE A 6 -19.52 -73.73 -17.00
CA PHE A 6 -19.39 -72.35 -16.50
C PHE A 6 -17.90 -72.01 -16.35
N ALA A 7 -17.42 -71.06 -17.16
CA ALA A 7 -16.12 -70.41 -16.95
C ALA A 7 -16.33 -69.17 -16.08
N ALA A 8 -15.82 -69.20 -14.84
CA ALA A 8 -15.81 -68.04 -13.95
C ALA A 8 -14.67 -67.10 -14.35
N LEU A 9 -15.01 -65.93 -14.90
CA LEU A 9 -14.06 -64.85 -15.16
C LEU A 9 -13.79 -64.09 -13.85
N LEU A 10 -12.58 -64.21 -13.30
CA LEU A 10 -12.13 -63.43 -12.15
C LEU A 10 -11.73 -62.02 -12.62
N VAL A 11 -12.60 -61.04 -12.44
CA VAL A 11 -12.29 -59.62 -12.70
C VAL A 11 -11.50 -59.07 -11.52
N ILE A 12 -10.19 -58.91 -11.69
CA ILE A 12 -9.32 -58.21 -10.74
C ILE A 12 -9.55 -56.72 -10.93
N ALA A 13 -10.35 -56.12 -10.04
CA ALA A 13 -10.54 -54.68 -9.99
C ALA A 13 -9.25 -54.01 -9.47
N SER A 14 -8.45 -53.45 -10.38
CA SER A 14 -7.32 -52.58 -10.03
C SER A 14 -7.85 -51.25 -9.51
N THR A 15 -7.79 -51.03 -8.20
CA THR A 15 -8.06 -49.72 -7.60
C THR A 15 -6.99 -48.73 -8.07
N PRO A 16 -7.35 -47.60 -8.72
CA PRO A 16 -6.37 -46.60 -9.10
C PRO A 16 -5.71 -46.04 -7.84
N ALA A 17 -4.37 -45.97 -7.85
CA ALA A 17 -3.63 -45.34 -6.77
C ALA A 17 -4.10 -43.88 -6.60
N PRO A 18 -4.25 -43.38 -5.36
CA PRO A 18 -4.66 -42.01 -5.13
C PRO A 18 -3.65 -41.07 -5.81
N ALA A 19 -4.15 -40.20 -6.69
CA ALA A 19 -3.34 -39.16 -7.30
C ALA A 19 -2.72 -38.32 -6.18
N ILE A 20 -1.39 -38.35 -6.06
CA ILE A 20 -0.65 -37.49 -5.15
C ILE A 20 -0.90 -36.05 -5.64
N ALA A 21 -1.75 -35.31 -4.92
CA ALA A 21 -1.99 -33.91 -5.21
C ALA A 21 -0.64 -33.18 -5.22
N ALA A 22 -0.34 -32.51 -6.33
CA ALA A 22 0.87 -31.70 -6.43
C ALA A 22 0.90 -30.72 -5.25
N ALA A 23 2.03 -30.66 -4.55
CA ALA A 23 2.18 -29.73 -3.42
C ALA A 23 1.83 -28.31 -3.89
N PRO A 24 1.04 -27.55 -3.09
CA PRO A 24 0.57 -26.25 -3.51
C PRO A 24 1.75 -25.33 -3.83
N MET A 25 1.71 -24.70 -5.01
CA MET A 25 2.69 -23.71 -5.42
C MET A 25 2.63 -22.51 -4.48
N THR A 26 3.80 -22.04 -4.06
CA THR A 26 3.94 -20.84 -3.23
C THR A 26 4.75 -19.78 -3.95
N TYR A 27 4.67 -18.56 -3.46
CA TYR A 27 5.18 -17.37 -4.12
C TYR A 27 6.08 -16.56 -3.21
N ALA A 28 6.95 -15.77 -3.84
CA ALA A 28 7.70 -14.70 -3.22
C ALA A 28 7.90 -13.58 -4.23
N SER A 29 8.34 -12.43 -3.73
CA SER A 29 8.86 -11.34 -4.53
C SER A 29 10.10 -10.78 -3.87
N PHE A 30 10.97 -10.20 -4.68
CA PHE A 30 12.12 -9.45 -4.20
C PHE A 30 12.37 -8.25 -5.11
N ARG A 31 13.03 -7.22 -4.57
CA ARG A 31 13.61 -6.09 -5.29
C ARG A 31 15.12 -6.14 -5.22
N VAL A 32 15.76 -5.87 -6.33
CA VAL A 32 17.20 -5.61 -6.44
C VAL A 32 17.37 -4.12 -6.67
N VAL A 33 17.98 -3.45 -5.70
CA VAL A 33 18.09 -1.99 -5.64
C VAL A 33 19.46 -1.55 -6.10
N ARG A 34 19.51 -0.64 -7.08
CA ARG A 34 20.76 -0.07 -7.58
C ARG A 34 21.37 0.86 -6.54
N ALA A 35 22.70 0.98 -6.54
CA ALA A 35 23.38 2.01 -5.77
C ALA A 35 23.02 3.41 -6.25
N THR A 36 22.89 3.58 -7.57
CA THR A 36 22.52 4.83 -8.22
C THR A 36 21.42 4.59 -9.24
N PRO A 37 20.34 5.40 -9.26
CA PRO A 37 19.33 5.34 -10.30
C PRO A 37 19.93 5.52 -11.70
N GLY A 38 19.42 4.80 -12.69
CA GLY A 38 19.92 4.84 -14.07
C GLY A 38 18.87 4.38 -15.07
N THR A 39 19.30 4.00 -16.27
CA THR A 39 18.40 3.47 -17.31
C THR A 39 17.74 2.17 -16.83
N PRO A 40 16.41 2.04 -16.87
CA PRO A 40 15.71 0.80 -16.53
C PRO A 40 16.26 -0.39 -17.31
N GLY A 41 16.47 -1.52 -16.63
CA GLY A 41 17.02 -2.73 -17.21
C GLY A 41 16.77 -3.93 -16.30
N ALA A 42 16.92 -5.14 -16.83
CA ALA A 42 16.68 -6.38 -16.10
C ALA A 42 18.00 -7.13 -15.86
N PRO A 43 18.25 -7.65 -14.65
CA PRO A 43 19.37 -8.54 -14.41
C PRO A 43 19.08 -9.95 -14.92
N GLN A 44 20.14 -10.75 -15.04
CA GLN A 44 20.03 -12.20 -15.18
C GLN A 44 19.71 -12.81 -13.82
N ILE A 45 18.68 -13.66 -13.73
CA ILE A 45 18.28 -14.32 -12.48
C ILE A 45 18.37 -15.83 -12.67
N ALA A 46 19.17 -16.48 -11.82
CA ALA A 46 19.23 -17.93 -11.72
C ALA A 46 18.49 -18.40 -10.45
N LEU A 47 17.63 -19.40 -10.63
CA LEU A 47 16.83 -20.03 -9.59
C LEU A 47 17.19 -21.52 -9.50
N PRO A 48 17.09 -22.14 -8.32
CA PRO A 48 17.34 -23.56 -8.17
C PRO A 48 16.22 -24.37 -8.84
N ARG A 49 16.50 -25.66 -9.10
CA ARG A 49 15.52 -26.59 -9.68
C ARG A 49 14.21 -26.57 -8.89
N GLY A 50 13.09 -26.55 -9.60
CA GLY A 50 11.75 -26.48 -9.01
C GLY A 50 11.21 -25.07 -8.78
N TYR A 51 12.03 -24.03 -8.97
CA TYR A 51 11.62 -22.63 -8.86
C TYR A 51 11.68 -21.93 -10.21
N THR A 52 10.71 -21.07 -10.48
CA THR A 52 10.62 -20.30 -11.72
C THR A 52 10.18 -18.88 -11.43
N ARG A 53 10.55 -17.94 -12.32
CA ARG A 53 9.98 -16.60 -12.28
C ARG A 53 8.51 -16.67 -12.68
N VAL A 54 7.67 -15.85 -12.05
CA VAL A 54 6.29 -15.67 -12.50
C VAL A 54 6.33 -14.91 -13.83
N ALA A 55 5.65 -15.44 -14.84
CA ALA A 55 5.58 -14.84 -16.16
C ALA A 55 4.72 -13.56 -16.17
N GLY A 56 4.91 -12.71 -17.17
CA GLY A 56 4.13 -11.49 -17.38
C GLY A 56 4.86 -10.22 -16.97
N SER A 57 4.57 -9.14 -17.70
CA SER A 57 5.22 -7.83 -17.55
C SER A 57 4.94 -7.13 -16.23
N GLN A 58 3.89 -7.52 -15.49
CA GLN A 58 3.57 -6.97 -14.17
C GLN A 58 4.34 -7.65 -13.02
N HIS A 59 5.01 -8.78 -13.30
CA HIS A 59 5.71 -9.58 -12.28
C HIS A 59 7.24 -9.45 -12.36
N GLN A 60 7.75 -8.75 -13.37
CA GLN A 60 9.18 -8.56 -13.63
C GLN A 60 9.38 -7.17 -14.21
N VAL A 61 9.72 -6.21 -13.37
CA VAL A 61 9.67 -4.79 -13.75
C VAL A 61 10.95 -4.09 -13.36
N ALA A 62 11.46 -3.32 -14.30
CA ALA A 62 12.57 -2.41 -14.09
C ALA A 62 12.05 -0.97 -13.96
N SER A 63 12.51 -0.28 -12.93
CA SER A 63 12.45 1.17 -12.80
C SER A 63 13.87 1.74 -12.88
N ARG A 64 14.00 3.06 -12.68
CA ARG A 64 15.32 3.71 -12.68
C ARG A 64 16.15 3.29 -11.46
N ALA A 65 15.51 3.09 -10.31
CA ALA A 65 16.19 2.73 -9.05
C ALA A 65 16.32 1.22 -8.83
N GLU A 66 15.45 0.39 -9.39
CA GLU A 66 15.34 -1.01 -8.97
C GLU A 66 14.78 -1.93 -10.05
N PHE A 67 14.97 -3.23 -9.86
CA PHE A 67 14.25 -4.28 -10.58
C PHE A 67 13.56 -5.19 -9.58
N TYR A 68 12.31 -5.53 -9.81
CA TYR A 68 11.59 -6.51 -9.00
C TYR A 68 11.20 -7.74 -9.81
N ALA A 69 11.16 -8.89 -9.14
CA ALA A 69 10.64 -10.13 -9.70
C ALA A 69 9.82 -10.90 -8.69
N PHE A 70 8.81 -11.60 -9.19
CA PHE A 70 8.10 -12.66 -8.46
C PHE A 70 8.66 -14.03 -8.85
N VAL A 71 8.73 -14.91 -7.86
CA VAL A 71 9.18 -16.30 -7.97
C VAL A 71 8.08 -17.22 -7.47
N LYS A 72 7.92 -18.37 -8.11
CA LYS A 72 7.02 -19.45 -7.67
C LYS A 72 7.75 -20.79 -7.60
N GLY A 73 7.33 -21.65 -6.67
CA GLY A 73 7.85 -23.00 -6.50
C GLY A 73 7.35 -23.68 -5.22
N PRO A 74 7.95 -24.82 -4.83
CA PRO A 74 7.67 -25.47 -3.56
C PRO A 74 7.87 -24.53 -2.37
N ARG A 75 7.10 -24.74 -1.31
CA ARG A 75 7.23 -23.94 -0.08
C ARG A 75 8.61 -24.13 0.55
N SER A 76 9.35 -23.05 0.74
CA SER A 76 10.65 -23.08 1.40
C SER A 76 10.99 -21.73 2.03
N ALA A 77 11.60 -21.76 3.21
CA ALA A 77 12.10 -20.55 3.86
C ALA A 77 13.50 -20.14 3.34
N ARG A 78 14.18 -20.99 2.56
CA ARG A 78 15.61 -20.85 2.27
C ARG A 78 15.97 -21.14 0.81
N VAL A 79 15.35 -20.42 -0.13
CA VAL A 79 15.65 -20.54 -1.56
C VAL A 79 16.84 -19.66 -1.91
N LYS A 80 17.96 -20.24 -2.33
CA LYS A 80 19.13 -19.48 -2.79
C LYS A 80 18.87 -18.92 -4.19
N VAL A 81 18.89 -17.60 -4.34
CA VAL A 81 18.73 -16.90 -5.62
C VAL A 81 20.08 -16.30 -6.01
N SER A 82 20.44 -16.38 -7.30
CA SER A 82 21.58 -15.65 -7.86
C SER A 82 21.09 -14.61 -8.86
N VAL A 83 21.62 -13.40 -8.74
CA VAL A 83 21.33 -12.28 -9.64
C VAL A 83 22.64 -11.77 -10.19
N ARG A 84 22.75 -11.64 -11.51
CA ARG A 84 23.89 -11.03 -12.18
C ARG A 84 23.46 -9.80 -12.97
N TRP A 85 24.05 -8.65 -12.66
CA TRP A 85 23.70 -7.36 -13.28
C TRP A 85 24.95 -6.60 -13.74
N PRO A 86 25.50 -6.93 -14.93
CA PRO A 86 26.75 -6.32 -15.39
C PRO A 86 26.66 -4.80 -15.48
N GLY A 87 27.67 -4.12 -14.97
CA GLY A 87 27.76 -2.65 -14.98
C GLY A 87 26.80 -1.93 -14.02
N VAL A 88 26.04 -2.65 -13.19
CA VAL A 88 25.06 -2.07 -12.26
C VAL A 88 25.40 -2.47 -10.83
N PRO A 89 26.00 -1.56 -10.03
CA PRO A 89 26.26 -1.83 -8.62
C PRO A 89 24.94 -2.01 -7.86
N VAL A 90 24.81 -3.14 -7.16
CA VAL A 90 23.64 -3.43 -6.31
C VAL A 90 23.93 -2.95 -4.89
N ALA A 91 23.05 -2.10 -4.35
CA ALA A 91 23.16 -1.61 -2.98
C ALA A 91 22.39 -2.48 -1.98
N ALA A 92 21.28 -3.10 -2.39
CA ALA A 92 20.48 -3.92 -1.50
C ALA A 92 19.60 -4.90 -2.27
N VAL A 93 19.15 -5.94 -1.57
CA VAL A 93 18.02 -6.77 -1.98
C VAL A 93 16.95 -6.71 -0.89
N VAL A 94 15.69 -6.55 -1.27
CA VAL A 94 14.56 -6.42 -0.34
C VAL A 94 13.49 -7.47 -0.63
N ALA A 95 12.93 -8.09 0.41
CA ALA A 95 11.75 -8.94 0.31
C ALA A 95 10.82 -8.69 1.51
N GLY A 96 9.54 -8.39 1.22
CA GLY A 96 8.59 -7.89 2.21
C GLY A 96 9.12 -6.63 2.87
N ASN A 97 9.21 -6.67 4.20
CA ASN A 97 9.72 -5.58 5.02
C ASN A 97 11.20 -5.76 5.43
N ARG A 98 11.97 -6.59 4.72
CA ARG A 98 13.35 -6.92 5.11
C ARG A 98 14.35 -6.61 4.01
N ARG A 99 15.50 -6.06 4.40
CA ARG A 99 16.73 -6.15 3.61
C ARG A 99 17.32 -7.54 3.79
N LEU A 100 17.60 -8.21 2.68
CA LEU A 100 18.21 -9.53 2.69
C LEU A 100 19.73 -9.41 2.76
N ALA A 101 20.37 -10.33 3.48
CA ALA A 101 21.82 -10.47 3.43
C ALA A 101 22.24 -10.89 2.00
N VAL A 102 23.25 -10.21 1.48
CA VAL A 102 23.76 -10.40 0.12
C VAL A 102 25.22 -10.83 0.19
N ALA A 103 25.58 -11.87 -0.55
CA ALA A 103 26.96 -12.25 -0.80
C ALA A 103 27.32 -11.95 -2.26
N VAL A 104 28.37 -11.18 -2.47
CA VAL A 104 28.95 -10.93 -3.80
C VAL A 104 29.81 -12.13 -4.19
N ASP A 105 29.72 -12.55 -5.44
CA ASP A 105 30.58 -13.61 -5.98
C ASP A 105 32.02 -13.09 -6.11
N PRO A 106 33.04 -13.77 -5.54
CA PRO A 106 34.42 -13.32 -5.62
C PRO A 106 34.96 -13.30 -7.06
N ASP A 107 34.42 -14.13 -7.96
CA ASP A 107 34.89 -14.26 -9.35
C ASP A 107 34.09 -13.38 -10.33
N ASP A 108 32.95 -12.83 -9.89
CA ASP A 108 32.09 -11.96 -10.68
C ASP A 108 31.45 -10.87 -9.79
N PRO A 109 32.04 -9.67 -9.71
CA PRO A 109 31.55 -8.61 -8.80
C PRO A 109 30.16 -8.09 -9.17
N TRP A 110 29.64 -8.45 -10.35
CA TRP A 110 28.29 -8.12 -10.79
C TRP A 110 27.27 -9.19 -10.42
N ARG A 111 27.71 -10.29 -9.82
CA ARG A 111 26.87 -11.39 -9.37
C ARG A 111 26.75 -11.34 -7.85
N ILE A 112 25.51 -11.44 -7.41
CA ILE A 112 25.17 -11.54 -6.01
C ILE A 112 24.30 -12.77 -5.75
N THR A 113 24.32 -13.25 -4.51
CA THR A 113 23.42 -14.30 -4.02
C THR A 113 22.77 -13.89 -2.72
N PHE A 114 21.53 -14.35 -2.53
CA PHE A 114 20.76 -14.13 -1.29
C PHE A 114 19.78 -15.27 -1.08
N THR A 115 19.20 -15.32 0.12
CA THR A 115 18.21 -16.34 0.50
C THR A 115 16.81 -15.73 0.56
N LEU A 116 15.87 -16.33 -0.18
CA LEU A 116 14.48 -15.89 -0.32
C LEU A 116 13.52 -16.89 0.33
N ALA A 117 12.56 -16.40 1.10
CA ALA A 117 11.46 -17.21 1.61
C ALA A 117 10.30 -17.23 0.61
N VAL A 118 10.01 -18.40 0.05
CA VAL A 118 8.92 -18.67 -0.90
C VAL A 118 7.79 -19.34 -0.13
N THR A 119 6.87 -18.51 0.36
CA THR A 119 5.85 -18.94 1.34
C THR A 119 4.48 -18.28 1.15
N ALA A 120 4.35 -17.27 0.28
CA ALA A 120 3.09 -16.60 0.04
C ALA A 120 2.14 -17.50 -0.76
N SER A 121 0.83 -17.35 -0.53
CA SER A 121 -0.20 -18.17 -1.19
C SER A 121 -0.46 -17.75 -2.65
N SER A 122 -0.09 -16.53 -3.03
CA SER A 122 -0.24 -15.99 -4.38
C SER A 122 0.80 -14.90 -4.64
N ALA A 123 0.94 -14.48 -5.90
CA ALA A 123 1.74 -13.29 -6.24
C ALA A 123 1.19 -12.03 -5.55
N GLY A 124 -0.14 -11.83 -5.54
CA GLY A 124 -0.76 -10.72 -4.81
C GLY A 124 -0.46 -10.72 -3.32
N ALA A 125 -0.41 -11.89 -2.67
CA ALA A 125 -0.02 -12.00 -1.25
C ALA A 125 1.46 -11.64 -1.00
N ALA A 126 2.31 -11.64 -2.03
CA ALA A 126 3.70 -11.21 -1.97
C ALA A 126 3.89 -9.74 -2.43
N GLN A 127 2.84 -9.00 -2.78
CA GLN A 127 3.00 -7.68 -3.42
C GLN A 127 3.55 -6.59 -2.48
N ALA A 128 3.45 -6.77 -1.16
CA ALA A 128 3.94 -5.80 -0.18
C ALA A 128 5.43 -5.46 -0.34
N THR A 129 6.23 -6.39 -0.89
CA THR A 129 7.64 -6.14 -1.22
C THR A 129 7.82 -4.96 -2.18
N LEU A 130 6.89 -4.75 -3.10
CA LEU A 130 7.01 -3.75 -4.15
C LEU A 130 6.92 -2.35 -3.55
N GLN A 131 6.10 -2.16 -2.54
CA GLN A 131 5.77 -0.87 -1.97
C GLN A 131 6.79 -0.45 -0.90
N VAL A 132 6.87 0.86 -0.65
CA VAL A 132 7.57 1.43 0.50
C VAL A 132 6.56 2.27 1.25
N PHE A 133 6.15 1.81 2.43
CA PHE A 133 5.16 2.51 3.24
C PHE A 133 5.54 2.49 4.72
N SER A 134 5.23 3.58 5.41
CA SER A 134 5.31 3.65 6.88
C SER A 134 3.94 3.45 7.50
N HIS A 135 3.90 2.92 8.72
CA HIS A 135 2.68 2.81 9.51
C HIS A 135 2.78 3.62 10.80
N PRO A 136 2.49 4.94 10.77
CA PRO A 136 2.39 5.71 12.02
C PRO A 136 1.38 5.11 13.00
N SER A 137 0.32 4.45 12.49
CA SER A 137 -0.58 3.60 13.27
C SER A 137 -0.96 2.33 12.50
N GLY A 138 -0.24 1.22 12.70
CA GLY A 138 -0.44 -0.02 11.93
C GLY A 138 -1.45 -1.02 12.49
N LYS A 139 -2.11 -0.73 13.63
CA LYS A 139 -3.03 -1.67 14.29
C LYS A 139 -4.47 -1.20 14.11
N THR A 140 -5.31 -1.99 13.42
CA THR A 140 -6.74 -1.69 13.27
C THR A 140 -7.46 -1.51 14.61
N ALA A 141 -7.00 -2.21 15.66
CA ALA A 141 -7.53 -2.10 17.02
C ALA A 141 -7.40 -0.71 17.67
N SER A 142 -6.61 0.22 17.11
CA SER A 142 -6.58 1.61 17.60
C SER A 142 -7.80 2.43 17.18
N GLY A 143 -8.60 1.93 16.23
CA GLY A 143 -9.68 2.68 15.57
C GLY A 143 -9.22 3.48 14.35
N VAL A 144 -7.90 3.61 14.14
CA VAL A 144 -7.29 4.24 12.96
C VAL A 144 -6.10 3.42 12.48
N TYR A 145 -6.24 2.82 11.31
CA TYR A 145 -5.13 2.30 10.53
C TYR A 145 -4.58 3.42 9.65
N TRP A 146 -3.32 3.76 9.79
CA TRP A 146 -2.67 4.83 9.04
C TRP A 146 -1.40 4.32 8.38
N ARG A 147 -1.39 4.39 7.04
CA ARG A 147 -0.27 4.02 6.18
C ARG A 147 0.08 5.22 5.29
N ILE A 148 1.37 5.47 5.11
CA ILE A 148 1.88 6.54 4.23
C ILE A 148 2.73 5.89 3.14
N GLU A 149 2.35 6.07 1.89
CA GLU A 149 3.04 5.60 0.70
C GLU A 149 4.18 6.55 0.33
N HIS A 150 5.43 6.06 0.44
CA HIS A 150 6.64 6.82 0.14
C HIS A 150 6.97 6.75 -1.35
N ASN A 151 6.18 7.46 -2.16
CA ASN A 151 6.32 7.53 -3.60
C ASN A 151 7.65 8.20 -4.01
N ASP A 152 8.37 7.61 -4.98
CA ASP A 152 9.64 8.11 -5.51
C ASP A 152 9.64 8.01 -7.05
N PRO A 153 9.91 9.11 -7.79
CA PRO A 153 9.93 9.07 -9.25
C PRO A 153 10.94 8.06 -9.82
N ASP A 154 12.03 7.75 -9.13
CA ASP A 154 12.98 6.75 -9.63
C ASP A 154 12.49 5.30 -9.44
N ARG A 155 11.50 5.07 -8.57
CA ARG A 155 10.83 3.76 -8.39
C ARG A 155 9.55 3.62 -9.20
N ALA A 156 9.08 4.70 -9.84
CA ALA A 156 7.86 4.70 -10.62
C ALA A 156 7.85 3.56 -11.65
N ALA A 157 6.70 2.92 -11.81
CA ALA A 157 6.55 1.79 -12.71
C ALA A 157 5.21 1.85 -13.45
N GLY A 158 5.12 1.14 -14.58
CA GLY A 158 3.86 1.02 -15.32
C GLY A 158 3.40 2.38 -15.87
N TYR A 159 2.17 2.77 -15.57
CA TYR A 159 1.60 4.06 -15.98
C TYR A 159 2.48 5.24 -15.53
N TRP A 160 2.89 5.23 -14.27
CA TRP A 160 3.66 6.32 -13.64
C TRP A 160 5.06 6.52 -14.21
N ALA A 161 5.64 5.51 -14.85
CA ALA A 161 6.93 5.63 -15.53
C ALA A 161 6.85 6.35 -16.89
N ARG A 162 5.64 6.60 -17.40
CA ARG A 162 5.40 7.13 -18.75
C ARG A 162 4.70 8.49 -18.78
N VAL A 163 4.27 8.98 -17.62
CA VAL A 163 3.56 10.25 -17.48
C VAL A 163 4.38 11.23 -16.65
N LYS A 164 3.95 12.50 -16.64
CA LYS A 164 4.50 13.51 -15.72
C LYS A 164 4.37 12.99 -14.28
N TRP A 165 5.45 13.11 -13.51
CA TRP A 165 5.44 12.71 -12.11
C TRP A 165 4.44 13.54 -11.30
N PRO A 166 3.49 12.92 -10.57
CA PRO A 166 2.42 13.62 -9.84
C PRO A 166 2.93 14.19 -8.49
N ALA A 167 3.91 15.11 -8.55
CA ALA A 167 4.60 15.60 -7.37
C ALA A 167 3.68 16.35 -6.39
N ALA A 168 2.69 17.08 -6.92
CA ALA A 168 1.77 17.87 -6.12
C ALA A 168 0.76 16.96 -5.40
N GLU A 169 0.27 15.94 -6.10
CA GLU A 169 -0.73 14.99 -5.64
C GLU A 169 -0.18 14.06 -4.56
N VAL A 170 1.06 13.57 -4.73
CA VAL A 170 1.77 12.80 -3.68
C VAL A 170 1.82 13.59 -2.38
N LYS A 171 2.14 14.88 -2.47
CA LYS A 171 2.23 15.75 -1.30
C LYS A 171 0.84 16.06 -0.72
N ALA A 172 -0.12 16.43 -1.57
CA ALA A 172 -1.46 16.78 -1.15
C ALA A 172 -2.14 15.61 -0.43
N ALA A 173 -2.04 14.39 -0.97
CA ALA A 173 -2.57 13.18 -0.33
C ALA A 173 -2.08 13.04 1.12
N THR A 174 -0.79 13.24 1.37
CA THR A 174 -0.22 13.14 2.71
C THR A 174 -0.69 14.27 3.63
N ASN A 175 -0.76 15.51 3.15
CA ASN A 175 -1.32 16.63 3.93
C ASN A 175 -2.78 16.36 4.34
N PHE A 176 -3.60 15.85 3.42
CA PHE A 176 -4.96 15.44 3.72
C PHE A 176 -5.03 14.32 4.76
N MET A 177 -4.20 13.28 4.62
CA MET A 177 -4.18 12.17 5.57
C MET A 177 -3.79 12.61 6.98
N VAL A 178 -2.77 13.47 7.13
CA VAL A 178 -2.38 14.01 8.44
C VAL A 178 -3.51 14.85 9.04
N ALA A 179 -4.16 15.69 8.23
CA ALA A 179 -5.32 16.48 8.68
C ALA A 179 -6.49 15.60 9.10
N ALA A 180 -6.79 14.58 8.31
CA ALA A 180 -7.83 13.61 8.59
C ALA A 180 -7.55 12.83 9.88
N GLU A 181 -6.31 12.40 10.12
CA GLU A 181 -5.94 11.72 11.37
C GLU A 181 -6.26 12.61 12.57
N ALA A 182 -5.81 13.87 12.56
CA ALA A 182 -6.08 14.80 13.65
C ALA A 182 -7.58 14.99 13.89
N ILE A 183 -8.37 15.14 12.80
CA ILE A 183 -9.83 15.26 12.85
C ILE A 183 -10.46 14.00 13.45
N LEU A 184 -10.02 12.80 13.04
CA LEU A 184 -10.55 11.53 13.55
C LEU A 184 -10.33 11.39 15.05
N GLN A 185 -9.20 11.88 15.57
CA GLN A 185 -8.93 11.91 17.01
C GLN A 185 -9.82 12.94 17.72
N ASP A 186 -9.82 14.21 17.28
CA ASP A 186 -10.52 15.31 17.97
C ASP A 186 -12.05 15.17 17.93
N SER A 187 -12.59 14.66 16.83
CA SER A 187 -14.03 14.39 16.69
C SER A 187 -14.52 13.19 17.50
N GLY A 188 -13.62 12.37 18.04
CA GLY A 188 -13.95 11.11 18.70
C GLY A 188 -14.35 9.97 17.75
N LEU A 189 -14.27 10.16 16.43
CA LEU A 189 -14.55 9.13 15.43
C LEU A 189 -13.63 7.91 15.60
N ALA A 190 -12.33 8.13 15.81
CA ALA A 190 -11.36 7.08 16.07
C ALA A 190 -11.74 6.25 17.31
N ALA A 191 -12.06 6.93 18.42
CA ALA A 191 -12.44 6.28 19.66
C ALA A 191 -13.77 5.51 19.52
N ALA A 192 -14.74 6.05 18.78
CA ALA A 192 -16.01 5.39 18.52
C ALA A 192 -15.85 4.15 17.64
N ALA A 193 -15.04 4.23 16.58
CA ALA A 193 -14.71 3.08 15.74
C ALA A 193 -14.04 1.97 16.57
N ARG A 194 -13.03 2.33 17.38
CA ARG A 194 -12.35 1.39 18.28
C ARG A 194 -13.32 0.66 19.23
N ARG A 195 -14.24 1.39 19.88
CA ARG A 195 -15.23 0.78 20.79
C ARG A 195 -16.11 -0.25 20.11
N ARG A 196 -16.41 -0.05 18.83
CA ARG A 196 -17.18 -0.99 18.00
C ARG A 196 -16.35 -2.12 17.40
N GLY A 197 -15.02 -2.11 17.59
CA GLY A 197 -14.11 -3.03 16.92
C GLY A 197 -13.98 -2.76 15.42
N HIS A 198 -14.28 -1.53 15.00
CA HIS A 198 -14.17 -0.99 13.65
C HIS A 198 -12.91 -0.13 13.53
N PHE A 199 -12.58 0.33 12.33
CA PHE A 199 -11.50 1.29 12.14
C PHE A 199 -11.68 2.16 10.90
N PHE A 200 -11.08 3.34 10.94
CA PHE A 200 -10.81 4.14 9.75
C PHE A 200 -9.46 3.73 9.14
N ALA A 201 -9.34 3.75 7.82
CA ALA A 201 -8.06 3.56 7.13
C ALA A 201 -7.69 4.81 6.32
N LEU A 202 -6.50 5.35 6.62
CA LEU A 202 -5.88 6.47 5.89
C LEU A 202 -4.74 5.90 5.04
N MET A 203 -4.87 6.03 3.73
CA MET A 203 -3.93 5.53 2.74
C MET A 203 -3.90 6.46 1.53
N GLY A 204 -2.72 6.72 0.98
CA GLY A 204 -2.52 7.39 -0.30
C GLY A 204 -2.45 6.39 -1.44
N PHE A 205 -2.12 6.90 -2.63
CA PHE A 205 -1.97 6.09 -3.84
C PHE A 205 -0.53 5.61 -4.05
N GLU A 206 -0.37 4.55 -4.84
CA GLU A 206 0.91 3.89 -5.09
C GLU A 206 1.43 4.09 -6.52
N THR A 207 2.71 4.42 -6.67
CA THR A 207 3.30 4.69 -8.01
C THR A 207 4.10 3.54 -8.62
N ASN A 208 4.23 2.40 -7.94
CA ASN A 208 5.17 1.34 -8.35
C ASN A 208 4.61 -0.09 -8.33
N ASN A 209 3.36 -0.30 -7.91
CA ASN A 209 2.72 -1.62 -7.90
C ASN A 209 1.89 -1.85 -9.17
N LEU A 210 2.32 -2.79 -10.03
CA LEU A 210 1.57 -3.12 -11.25
C LEU A 210 0.48 -4.17 -11.02
N LEU A 211 0.47 -4.86 -9.88
CA LEU A 211 -0.59 -5.79 -9.50
C LEU A 211 -1.81 -5.07 -8.91
N HIS A 212 -1.61 -3.83 -8.47
CA HIS A 212 -2.64 -2.93 -7.99
C HIS A 212 -2.40 -1.54 -8.61
N PRO A 213 -2.76 -1.33 -9.89
CA PRO A 213 -2.58 -0.05 -10.55
C PRO A 213 -3.45 1.02 -9.89
N ASP A 214 -2.79 2.00 -9.28
CA ASP A 214 -3.44 2.95 -8.39
C ASP A 214 -3.50 4.34 -9.01
N ASN A 215 -4.14 4.41 -10.18
CA ASN A 215 -4.27 5.62 -11.00
C ASN A 215 -5.74 5.88 -11.36
N PRO A 216 -6.20 7.15 -11.45
CA PRO A 216 -5.47 8.43 -11.29
C PRO A 216 -5.08 8.74 -9.82
N PRO A 217 -4.31 9.80 -9.53
CA PRO A 217 -3.92 10.14 -8.15
C PRO A 217 -5.13 10.32 -7.23
N HIS A 218 -5.09 9.72 -6.04
CA HIS A 218 -6.15 9.85 -5.04
C HIS A 218 -5.66 9.47 -3.64
N TRP A 219 -6.52 9.64 -2.64
CA TRP A 219 -6.29 9.12 -1.29
C TRP A 219 -7.59 8.62 -0.68
N HIS A 220 -7.46 7.92 0.45
CA HIS A 220 -8.56 7.23 1.12
C HIS A 220 -8.78 7.73 2.55
N LEU A 221 -10.05 7.96 2.87
CA LEU A 221 -10.57 8.03 4.25
C LEU A 221 -11.60 6.91 4.41
N SER A 222 -11.13 5.67 4.45
CA SER A 222 -12.02 4.50 4.44
C SER A 222 -12.55 4.17 5.82
N TYR A 223 -13.72 3.54 5.90
CA TYR A 223 -14.28 3.01 7.13
C TYR A 223 -14.63 1.54 6.97
N TYR A 224 -14.10 0.72 7.87
CA TYR A 224 -14.30 -0.72 7.91
C TYR A 224 -15.14 -1.08 9.14
N PRO A 225 -16.39 -1.54 8.97
CA PRO A 225 -17.25 -1.95 10.07
C PRO A 225 -16.88 -3.37 10.56
N GLY A 226 -15.63 -3.54 10.99
CA GLY A 226 -15.09 -4.79 11.50
C GLY A 226 -13.59 -4.71 11.77
N ARG A 227 -12.99 -5.81 12.21
CA ARG A 227 -11.59 -5.84 12.68
C ARG A 227 -10.54 -5.96 11.57
N THR A 228 -10.97 -6.25 10.35
CA THR A 228 -10.08 -6.54 9.21
C THR A 228 -10.53 -5.79 7.96
N PHE A 229 -9.63 -5.70 6.97
CA PHE A 229 -9.92 -5.12 5.66
C PHE A 229 -10.93 -5.93 4.83
N GLY A 230 -11.34 -7.12 5.28
CA GLY A 230 -12.41 -7.92 4.67
C GLY A 230 -13.80 -7.66 5.26
N ALA A 231 -13.97 -6.65 6.12
CA ALA A 231 -15.23 -6.37 6.78
C ALA A 231 -16.33 -5.97 5.76
N PRO A 232 -17.46 -6.69 5.71
CA PRO A 232 -18.51 -6.42 4.73
C PRO A 232 -19.05 -5.00 4.85
N LYS A 233 -19.49 -4.42 3.73
CA LYS A 233 -19.95 -3.01 3.65
C LYS A 233 -18.90 -1.98 4.09
N ALA A 234 -17.61 -2.30 3.97
CA ALA A 234 -16.57 -1.28 4.05
C ALA A 234 -16.84 -0.18 3.01
N HIS A 235 -16.75 1.08 3.43
CA HIS A 235 -16.84 2.24 2.56
C HIS A 235 -15.43 2.74 2.29
N VAL A 236 -15.05 2.80 1.02
CA VAL A 236 -13.71 3.13 0.55
C VAL A 236 -13.81 4.33 -0.39
N PRO A 237 -13.82 5.57 0.13
CA PRO A 237 -13.70 6.78 -0.68
C PRO A 237 -12.41 6.78 -1.47
N HIS A 238 -12.51 7.09 -2.76
CA HIS A 238 -11.37 7.40 -3.63
C HIS A 238 -11.44 8.90 -3.93
N LEU A 239 -10.78 9.70 -3.11
CA LEU A 239 -10.78 11.15 -3.21
C LEU A 239 -9.77 11.58 -4.28
N LEU A 240 -10.24 11.72 -5.51
CA LEU A 240 -9.42 11.98 -6.69
C LEU A 240 -8.81 13.37 -6.64
N LEU A 241 -7.52 13.47 -6.96
CA LEU A 241 -6.75 14.71 -6.94
C LEU A 241 -6.47 15.19 -8.37
N ASP A 242 -6.53 16.51 -8.57
CA ASP A 242 -5.99 17.15 -9.77
C ASP A 242 -4.51 17.51 -9.63
N GLU A 243 -3.90 18.10 -10.67
CA GLU A 243 -2.48 18.48 -10.68
C GLU A 243 -2.08 19.55 -9.64
N GLN A 244 -3.06 20.20 -8.99
CA GLN A 244 -2.82 21.14 -7.89
C GLN A 244 -3.03 20.48 -6.51
N GLY A 245 -3.42 19.21 -6.49
CA GLY A 245 -3.75 18.48 -5.28
C GLY A 245 -5.15 18.77 -4.74
N ARG A 246 -6.05 19.36 -5.54
CA ARG A 246 -7.44 19.61 -5.17
C ARG A 246 -8.26 18.34 -5.32
N ILE A 247 -9.14 18.06 -4.36
CA ILE A 247 -10.10 16.96 -4.49
C ILE A 247 -11.18 17.37 -5.49
N THR A 248 -11.31 16.62 -6.58
CA THR A 248 -12.27 16.92 -7.66
C THR A 248 -13.53 16.05 -7.58
N GLN A 249 -13.38 14.82 -7.08
CA GLN A 249 -14.44 13.82 -7.04
C GLN A 249 -14.14 12.77 -5.98
N ASN A 250 -15.19 12.18 -5.42
CA ASN A 250 -15.10 10.96 -4.62
C ASN A 250 -15.74 9.80 -5.37
N GLY A 251 -14.95 8.81 -5.80
CA GLY A 251 -15.46 7.51 -6.19
C GLY A 251 -15.50 6.59 -4.98
N MET A 252 -16.62 6.50 -4.28
CA MET A 252 -16.73 5.68 -3.07
C MET A 252 -17.18 4.27 -3.42
N ASP A 253 -16.28 3.30 -3.21
CA ASP A 253 -16.65 1.89 -3.28
C ASP A 253 -17.29 1.45 -1.97
N ILE A 254 -18.39 0.71 -2.07
CA ILE A 254 -19.02 0.06 -0.94
C ILE A 254 -18.96 -1.44 -1.19
N GLN A 255 -18.28 -2.17 -0.32
CA GLN A 255 -18.08 -3.60 -0.50
C GLN A 255 -19.43 -4.33 -0.58
N GLY A 256 -19.65 -5.00 -1.71
CA GLY A 256 -20.90 -5.71 -2.02
C GLY A 256 -22.00 -4.88 -2.68
N GLN A 257 -21.76 -3.58 -2.92
CA GLN A 257 -22.74 -2.66 -3.54
C GLN A 257 -22.19 -1.88 -4.74
N GLY A 258 -20.88 -1.92 -4.99
CA GLY A 258 -20.25 -1.25 -6.12
C GLY A 258 -19.85 0.20 -5.81
N ARG A 259 -19.62 0.99 -6.87
CA ARG A 259 -19.11 2.36 -6.77
C ARG A 259 -20.23 3.39 -6.88
N SER A 260 -20.23 4.36 -5.99
CA SER A 260 -20.98 5.61 -6.10
C SER A 260 -20.04 6.79 -6.32
N THR A 261 -20.50 7.81 -7.03
CA THR A 261 -19.73 9.02 -7.33
C THR A 261 -20.34 10.23 -6.64
N PHE A 262 -19.52 11.03 -5.99
CA PHE A 262 -19.91 12.30 -5.36
C PHE A 262 -19.02 13.43 -5.89
N ALA A 263 -19.65 14.46 -6.42
CA ALA A 263 -19.00 15.67 -6.88
C ALA A 263 -18.90 16.72 -5.75
N THR A 264 -18.28 17.86 -6.05
CA THR A 264 -18.26 19.05 -5.18
C THR A 264 -19.63 19.39 -4.62
N GLY A 265 -19.70 19.62 -3.30
CA GLY A 265 -20.93 19.96 -2.57
C GLY A 265 -21.86 18.77 -2.27
N ALA A 266 -21.71 17.63 -2.96
CA ALA A 266 -22.55 16.47 -2.71
C ALA A 266 -22.10 15.73 -1.43
N PRO A 267 -23.01 15.48 -0.47
CA PRO A 267 -22.66 14.78 0.76
C PRO A 267 -22.50 13.27 0.51
N ALA A 268 -21.28 12.77 0.70
CA ALA A 268 -20.98 11.34 0.73
C ALA A 268 -21.12 10.82 2.16
N ARG A 269 -22.22 10.12 2.44
CA ARG A 269 -22.53 9.57 3.77
C ARG A 269 -21.94 8.17 3.92
N ILE A 270 -21.13 7.97 4.95
CA ILE A 270 -20.56 6.67 5.31
C ILE A 270 -21.38 6.10 6.46
N HIS A 271 -21.86 4.87 6.28
CA HIS A 271 -22.64 4.14 7.29
C HIS A 271 -21.89 2.90 7.77
N ASP A 272 -22.26 2.41 8.95
CA ASP A 272 -21.80 1.09 9.39
C ASP A 272 -22.69 -0.05 8.84
N ALA A 273 -22.39 -1.28 9.29
CA ALA A 273 -23.10 -2.46 8.80
C ALA A 273 -24.59 -2.50 9.18
N ALA A 274 -24.98 -1.81 10.27
CA ALA A 274 -26.34 -1.67 10.76
C ALA A 274 -27.10 -0.53 10.04
N GLY A 275 -26.40 0.33 9.32
CA GLY A 275 -26.98 1.47 8.60
C GLY A 275 -26.89 2.79 9.37
N ASP A 276 -26.26 2.80 10.53
CA ASP A 276 -26.07 4.03 11.30
C ASP A 276 -25.06 4.95 10.60
N LEU A 277 -25.37 6.24 10.55
CA LEU A 277 -24.45 7.24 10.01
C LEU A 277 -23.20 7.32 10.89
N VAL A 278 -22.03 7.19 10.26
CA VAL A 278 -20.74 7.26 10.94
C VAL A 278 -20.07 8.60 10.70
N VAL A 279 -20.03 9.06 9.45
CA VAL A 279 -19.42 10.34 9.06
C VAL A 279 -19.99 10.78 7.71
N THR A 280 -20.08 12.09 7.48
CA THR A 280 -20.35 12.67 6.16
C THR A 280 -19.10 13.36 5.64
N LEU A 281 -18.76 13.08 4.38
CA LEU A 281 -17.68 13.72 3.65
C LEU A 281 -18.28 14.61 2.56
N THR A 282 -17.83 15.87 2.46
CA THR A 282 -18.30 16.78 1.41
C THR A 282 -17.12 17.52 0.79
N ILE A 283 -16.96 17.40 -0.52
CA ILE A 283 -15.90 18.10 -1.27
C ILE A 283 -16.25 19.59 -1.37
N ARG A 284 -15.30 20.48 -1.08
CA ARG A 284 -15.51 21.94 -1.09
C ARG A 284 -15.23 22.55 -2.48
N PRO A 285 -15.84 23.71 -2.83
CA PRO A 285 -15.59 24.41 -4.09
C PRO A 285 -14.14 24.77 -4.46
N GLY A 286 -13.18 24.72 -3.53
CA GLY A 286 -11.74 24.89 -3.78
C GLY A 286 -10.93 23.58 -3.77
N GLY A 287 -11.59 22.42 -3.71
CA GLY A 287 -10.93 21.11 -3.64
C GLY A 287 -10.54 20.64 -2.24
N GLY A 288 -10.98 21.35 -1.21
CA GLY A 288 -10.88 20.92 0.18
C GLY A 288 -11.90 19.85 0.54
N LEU A 289 -11.91 19.44 1.81
CA LEU A 289 -12.81 18.41 2.33
C LEU A 289 -13.43 18.83 3.65
N ASP A 290 -14.75 18.70 3.74
CA ASP A 290 -15.46 18.71 5.02
C ASP A 290 -15.62 17.29 5.56
N ILE A 291 -15.31 17.10 6.84
CA ILE A 291 -15.49 15.85 7.58
C ILE A 291 -16.40 16.16 8.78
N GLN A 292 -17.57 15.53 8.83
CA GLN A 292 -18.58 15.81 9.86
C GLN A 292 -19.11 14.52 10.49
N ALA A 293 -18.84 14.35 11.79
CA ALA A 293 -19.44 13.30 12.60
C ALA A 293 -20.92 13.61 12.90
N PRO A 294 -21.79 12.60 13.11
CA PRO A 294 -23.17 12.81 13.53
C PRO A 294 -23.25 13.63 14.82
N GLY A 295 -23.94 14.76 14.79
CA GLY A 295 -24.09 15.67 15.94
C GLY A 295 -22.81 16.33 16.43
N GLY A 296 -21.69 16.15 15.72
CA GLY A 296 -20.39 16.75 16.05
C GLY A 296 -20.09 18.02 15.24
N PRO A 297 -18.98 18.69 15.56
CA PRO A 297 -18.50 19.85 14.79
C PRO A 297 -18.16 19.43 13.36
N ARG A 298 -18.28 20.38 12.42
CA ARG A 298 -17.75 20.25 11.07
C ARG A 298 -16.28 20.64 11.06
N TYR A 299 -15.43 19.75 10.54
CA TYR A 299 -14.04 20.09 10.23
C TYR A 299 -13.91 20.36 8.74
N SER A 300 -13.21 21.43 8.39
CA SER A 300 -12.97 21.84 7.01
C SER A 300 -11.49 21.90 6.73
N ILE A 301 -11.00 21.01 5.87
CA ILE A 301 -9.63 21.04 5.35
C ILE A 301 -9.63 21.93 4.11
N VAL A 302 -8.82 22.99 4.12
CA VAL A 302 -8.62 23.93 3.00
C VAL A 302 -7.12 24.19 2.81
N ALA A 303 -6.73 24.81 1.71
CA ALA A 303 -5.37 25.30 1.49
C ALA A 303 -5.41 26.78 1.12
N ASP A 304 -4.35 27.50 1.46
CA ASP A 304 -4.15 28.86 0.95
C ASP A 304 -3.87 28.76 -0.56
N ASP A 305 -4.50 29.63 -1.36
CA ASP A 305 -4.43 29.65 -2.84
C ASP A 305 -4.78 28.31 -3.52
N ASP A 306 -5.57 27.45 -2.85
CA ASP A 306 -5.91 26.09 -3.28
C ASP A 306 -4.67 25.18 -3.56
N ARG A 307 -3.54 25.45 -2.89
CA ARG A 307 -2.27 24.70 -3.02
C ARG A 307 -2.07 23.66 -1.93
N PHE A 308 -2.79 22.55 -2.04
CA PHE A 308 -2.78 21.45 -1.06
C PHE A 308 -1.44 20.70 -0.98
N ASP A 309 -0.55 20.85 -1.98
CA ASP A 309 0.79 20.27 -2.00
C ASP A 309 1.77 20.92 -1.00
N ARG A 310 1.45 22.12 -0.49
CA ARG A 310 2.32 22.87 0.43
C ARG A 310 1.94 22.64 1.88
N ALA A 311 0.71 22.98 2.22
CA ALA A 311 0.15 22.88 3.56
C ALA A 311 -1.37 22.94 3.49
N VAL A 312 -2.03 22.52 4.56
CA VAL A 312 -3.48 22.65 4.73
C VAL A 312 -3.81 23.32 6.06
N ARG A 313 -4.91 24.06 6.06
CA ARG A 313 -5.55 24.60 7.24
C ARG A 313 -6.79 23.81 7.55
N VAL A 314 -6.98 23.51 8.82
CA VAL A 314 -8.19 22.88 9.33
C VAL A 314 -8.95 23.88 10.17
N TYR A 315 -10.21 24.08 9.82
CA TYR A 315 -11.17 24.84 10.61
C TYR A 315 -12.12 23.88 11.32
N ARG A 316 -12.50 24.20 12.56
CA ARG A 316 -13.53 23.50 13.34
C ARG A 316 -14.70 24.46 13.56
N ASP A 317 -15.86 24.15 12.98
CA ASP A 317 -17.04 25.03 12.94
C ASP A 317 -16.71 26.47 12.49
N GLY A 318 -15.89 26.58 11.45
CA GLY A 318 -15.46 27.87 10.89
C GLY A 318 -14.36 28.59 11.69
N ARG A 319 -13.92 28.06 12.83
CA ARG A 319 -12.80 28.62 13.62
C ARG A 319 -11.50 27.93 13.24
N ALA A 320 -10.43 28.70 13.04
CA ALA A 320 -9.11 28.13 12.76
C ALA A 320 -8.68 27.18 13.89
N TRP A 321 -8.23 25.97 13.54
CA TRP A 321 -7.90 24.94 14.51
C TRP A 321 -6.47 24.41 14.36
N ARG A 322 -6.08 24.02 13.15
CA ARG A 322 -4.73 23.50 12.85
C ARG A 322 -4.20 24.04 11.54
N TRP A 323 -2.88 24.16 11.45
CA TRP A 323 -2.15 24.27 10.20
C TRP A 323 -1.21 23.08 10.09
N ILE A 324 -1.20 22.42 8.95
CA ILE A 324 -0.53 21.14 8.75
C ILE A 324 0.31 21.21 7.49
N ALA A 325 1.58 20.86 7.61
CA ALA A 325 2.46 20.65 6.48
C ALA A 325 3.25 19.36 6.68
N HIS A 326 3.48 18.63 5.61
CA HIS A 326 4.39 17.49 5.62
C HIS A 326 5.51 17.70 4.60
N HIS A 327 6.63 17.02 4.86
CA HIS A 327 7.72 16.88 3.93
C HIS A 327 8.25 15.45 4.00
N ASP A 328 8.08 14.69 2.91
CA ASP A 328 8.64 13.36 2.78
C ASP A 328 9.89 13.38 1.90
N ALA A 329 11.04 13.10 2.50
CA ALA A 329 12.31 12.88 1.83
C ALA A 329 12.47 11.37 1.54
N ALA A 330 11.64 10.83 0.64
CA ALA A 330 11.56 9.40 0.31
C ALA A 330 12.91 8.72 0.02
N ARG A 331 13.84 9.47 -0.58
CA ARG A 331 15.19 9.00 -0.92
C ARG A 331 16.12 8.86 0.29
N LEU A 332 15.85 9.61 1.35
CA LEU A 332 16.66 9.68 2.57
C LEU A 332 16.03 8.92 3.74
N GLY A 333 14.77 8.50 3.64
CA GLY A 333 14.10 7.80 4.74
C GLY A 333 13.70 8.73 5.88
N GLY A 334 13.22 9.93 5.54
CA GLY A 334 12.80 10.92 6.53
C GLY A 334 11.46 11.53 6.16
N LEU A 335 10.51 11.51 7.10
CA LEU A 335 9.24 12.20 7.00
C LEU A 335 9.14 13.20 8.15
N VAL A 336 8.88 14.46 7.81
CA VAL A 336 8.61 15.51 8.80
C VAL A 336 7.15 15.90 8.67
N THR A 337 6.45 15.91 9.79
CA THR A 337 5.06 16.37 9.89
C THR A 337 5.00 17.50 10.89
N THR A 338 4.61 18.68 10.43
CA THR A 338 4.42 19.87 11.25
C THR A 338 2.93 20.10 11.43
N VAL A 339 2.47 20.12 12.68
CA VAL A 339 1.08 20.43 13.03
C VAL A 339 1.10 21.61 13.99
N LEU A 340 0.77 22.81 13.51
CA LEU A 340 0.70 24.02 14.34
C LEU A 340 -0.71 24.23 14.90
N GLY A 341 -0.78 24.69 16.15
CA GLY A 341 -2.01 24.93 16.93
C GLY A 341 -1.73 24.96 18.45
N ALA A 342 -2.71 24.62 19.29
CA ALA A 342 -2.61 24.68 20.76
C ALA A 342 -1.39 24.00 21.40
N THR A 343 -0.84 22.92 20.81
CA THR A 343 0.37 22.22 21.28
C THR A 343 1.50 22.21 20.26
N SER A 344 1.26 22.80 19.08
CA SER A 344 2.12 22.89 17.89
C SER A 344 3.20 21.82 17.67
N PRO A 345 2.94 20.50 17.75
CA PRO A 345 4.03 19.52 17.65
C PRO A 345 4.62 19.43 16.24
N VAL A 346 5.95 19.34 16.16
CA VAL A 346 6.68 18.81 15.00
C VAL A 346 7.01 17.35 15.28
N THR A 347 6.55 16.45 14.43
CA THR A 347 6.88 15.03 14.51
C THR A 347 7.81 14.64 13.37
N VAL A 348 8.95 14.05 13.69
CA VAL A 348 9.92 13.54 12.71
C VAL A 348 9.95 12.03 12.79
N TYR A 349 9.60 11.39 11.68
CA TYR A 349 9.74 9.96 11.47
C TYR A 349 11.01 9.69 10.68
N ARG A 350 11.89 8.85 11.22
CA ARG A 350 12.97 8.22 10.45
C ARG A 350 12.56 6.80 10.12
N TYR A 351 12.73 6.40 8.87
CA TYR A 351 12.35 5.09 8.39
C TYR A 351 13.37 4.55 7.40
N ASP A 352 13.43 3.22 7.28
CA ASP A 352 14.22 2.58 6.26
C ASP A 352 13.67 2.94 4.87
N ARG A 353 14.40 3.76 4.10
CA ARG A 353 14.01 4.25 2.76
C ARG A 353 13.61 3.17 1.74
N LEU A 354 13.98 1.92 1.99
CA LEU A 354 13.68 0.78 1.12
C LEU A 354 12.54 -0.08 1.62
N THR A 355 12.21 -0.09 2.92
CA THR A 355 11.13 -0.94 3.45
C THR A 355 9.97 -0.15 4.05
N GLY A 356 10.21 1.13 4.39
CA GLY A 356 9.25 1.99 5.09
C GLY A 356 9.09 1.64 6.57
N ILE A 357 9.90 0.73 7.13
CA ILE A 357 9.88 0.47 8.57
C ILE A 357 10.34 1.73 9.31
N ILE A 358 9.49 2.26 10.19
CA ILE A 358 9.85 3.36 11.09
C ILE A 358 10.91 2.87 12.08
N GLU A 359 12.04 3.55 12.10
CA GLU A 359 13.20 3.27 12.96
C GLU A 359 13.17 4.14 14.22
N SER A 360 12.66 5.37 14.12
CA SER A 360 12.49 6.27 15.26
C SER A 360 11.42 7.33 15.01
N VAL A 361 10.83 7.83 16.10
CA VAL A 361 9.90 8.96 16.10
C VAL A 361 10.39 10.00 17.11
N GLN A 362 10.48 11.25 16.70
CA GLN A 362 10.82 12.38 17.57
C GLN A 362 9.66 13.37 17.59
N HIS A 363 9.26 13.81 18.79
CA HIS A 363 8.25 14.85 18.97
C HIS A 363 8.93 16.09 19.55
N ASN A 364 9.01 17.15 18.75
CA ASN A 364 9.58 18.42 19.16
C ASN A 364 8.43 19.41 19.40
N SER A 365 8.41 20.02 20.59
CA SER A 365 7.67 21.26 20.78
C SER A 365 8.46 22.39 20.12
N PRO A 366 7.82 23.30 19.36
CA PRO A 366 8.48 24.49 18.86
C PRO A 366 8.97 25.29 20.07
N ALA A 367 10.22 25.76 19.94
CA ALA A 367 10.88 26.62 20.93
C ALA A 367 10.15 27.95 21.08
#